data_AF-A0AAU7FAI3-F1
#
_entry.id   AF-A0AAU7FAI3-F1
#
_cell.length_a   1.000
_cell.length_b   1.000
_cell.length_c   1.000
_cell.angle_alpha   90.00
_cell.angle_beta   90.00
_cell.angle_gamma   90.00
#
_symmetry.space_group_name_H-M   'P 1'
#
loop_
_entity.id
_entity.type
_entity.pdbx_description
1 polymer ?
#
loop_
_entity_poly.entity_id
_entity_poly.type
_entity_poly.pdbx_seq_one_letter_code
_entity_poly.pdbx_strand_id
1 'polypeptide(L)'
;MRLAIGTAQFGMNYGLTNVSGKVQPAIVDEILALARENRINYIDTAANYGDAEKVIGRSKLGSQFNIVSKIPALPESGLTQGWFDQSLDASLTNLKCTTLDSLLVHKADDLLRPEGIDLWSALLESKKAGEGEKNRLFCLYSRANKAITRNVFTKSDPVSSEFI
;
A
#
# COMPACT_ATOMS: atom_id res chain seq x y z
N MET A 1 -21.02 -8.89 -2.50
CA MET A 1 -19.79 -8.93 -1.67
C MET A 1 -18.61 -8.59 -2.57
N ARG A 2 -17.68 -7.73 -2.15
CA ARG A 2 -16.43 -7.44 -2.88
C ARG A 2 -15.28 -8.05 -2.07
N LEU A 3 -14.48 -8.91 -2.71
CA LEU A 3 -13.33 -9.59 -2.08
C LEU A 3 -12.03 -9.05 -2.69
N ALA A 4 -10.94 -9.18 -1.93
CA ALA A 4 -9.57 -8.94 -2.36
C ALA A 4 -8.67 -10.09 -1.89
N ILE A 5 -7.58 -10.34 -2.61
CA ILE A 5 -6.59 -11.34 -2.23
C ILE A 5 -5.55 -10.70 -1.30
N GLY A 6 -5.50 -11.12 -0.04
CA GLY A 6 -4.43 -10.76 0.89
C GLY A 6 -3.17 -11.61 0.63
N THR A 7 -2.00 -10.99 0.57
CA THR A 7 -0.78 -11.64 0.04
C THR A 7 0.34 -11.86 1.05
N ALA A 8 0.09 -11.69 2.36
CA ALA A 8 1.12 -11.88 3.38
C ALA A 8 1.85 -13.24 3.24
N GLN A 9 1.11 -14.34 3.01
CA GLN A 9 1.69 -15.68 2.84
C GLN A 9 2.43 -15.87 1.49
N PHE A 10 2.25 -14.97 0.51
CA PHE A 10 3.04 -15.01 -0.73
C PHE A 10 4.48 -14.61 -0.48
N GLY A 11 4.72 -13.78 0.53
CA GLY A 11 6.02 -13.19 0.79
C GLY A 11 6.76 -13.73 2.01
N MET A 12 6.05 -14.30 2.98
CA MET A 12 6.60 -14.72 4.27
C MET A 12 5.87 -15.95 4.83
N ASN A 13 6.50 -16.62 5.80
CA ASN A 13 5.87 -17.70 6.58
C ASN A 13 4.85 -17.11 7.55
N TYR A 14 3.67 -16.78 7.03
CA TYR A 14 2.60 -16.08 7.75
C TYR A 14 1.35 -16.94 7.89
N GLY A 15 0.63 -16.78 9.02
CA GLY A 15 -0.66 -17.42 9.30
C GLY A 15 -0.57 -18.46 10.43
N LEU A 16 -1.54 -18.44 11.35
CA LEU A 16 -1.58 -19.37 12.50
C LEU A 16 -1.66 -20.84 12.06
N THR A 17 -2.31 -21.11 10.93
CA THR A 17 -2.47 -22.46 10.36
C THR A 17 -1.44 -22.76 9.27
N ASN A 18 -0.41 -21.92 9.12
CA ASN A 18 0.58 -22.09 8.08
C ASN A 18 1.54 -23.25 8.40
N VAL A 19 1.25 -24.41 7.82
CA VAL A 19 2.09 -25.61 7.90
C VAL A 19 3.07 -25.74 6.72
N SER A 20 2.82 -25.01 5.63
CA SER A 20 3.54 -25.17 4.35
C SER A 20 4.51 -24.04 4.03
N GLY A 21 4.60 -23.03 4.90
CA GLY A 21 5.44 -21.85 4.74
C GLY A 21 4.92 -20.87 3.68
N LYS A 22 5.84 -20.20 3.00
CA LYS A 22 5.60 -19.25 1.92
C LYS A 22 5.04 -19.96 0.67
N VAL A 23 4.03 -19.37 0.05
CA VAL A 23 3.42 -19.93 -1.18
C VAL A 23 4.44 -19.93 -2.33
N GLN A 24 4.54 -21.05 -3.04
CA GLN A 24 5.43 -21.16 -4.20
C GLN A 24 4.93 -20.28 -5.35
N PRO A 25 5.83 -19.66 -6.16
CA PRO A 25 5.42 -18.76 -7.24
C PRO A 25 4.43 -19.36 -8.25
N ALA A 26 4.56 -20.65 -8.59
CA ALA A 26 3.61 -21.33 -9.49
C ALA A 26 2.19 -21.38 -8.92
N ILE A 27 2.07 -21.65 -7.62
CA ILE A 27 0.78 -21.66 -6.92
C ILE A 27 0.21 -20.24 -6.80
N VAL A 28 1.06 -19.21 -6.69
CA VAL A 28 0.59 -17.82 -6.74
C VAL A 28 -0.07 -17.52 -8.08
N ASP A 29 0.51 -17.94 -9.20
CA ASP A 29 -0.11 -17.77 -10.52
C ASP A 29 -1.48 -18.49 -10.60
N GLU A 30 -1.60 -19.71 -10.05
CA GLU A 30 -2.87 -20.44 -9.99
C GLU A 30 -3.93 -19.74 -9.13
N ILE A 31 -3.55 -19.23 -7.95
CA ILE A 31 -4.44 -18.45 -7.07
C ILE A 31 -4.94 -17.20 -7.80
N LEU A 32 -4.04 -16.48 -8.47
CA LEU A 32 -4.39 -15.27 -9.21
C LEU A 32 -5.27 -15.61 -10.44
N ALA A 33 -5.03 -16.72 -11.13
CA ALA A 33 -5.89 -17.17 -12.22
C ALA A 33 -7.32 -17.44 -11.73
N LEU A 34 -7.46 -18.21 -10.65
CA LEU A 34 -8.75 -18.51 -10.04
C LEU A 34 -9.46 -17.23 -9.55
N ALA A 35 -8.72 -16.28 -8.98
CA ALA A 35 -9.26 -15.00 -8.56
C ALA A 35 -9.84 -14.21 -9.76
N ARG A 36 -9.13 -14.18 -10.90
CA ARG A 36 -9.61 -13.53 -12.13
C ARG A 36 -10.89 -14.17 -12.67
N GLU A 37 -10.93 -15.50 -12.71
CA GLU A 37 -12.12 -16.26 -13.15
C GLU A 37 -13.35 -15.93 -12.29
N ASN A 38 -13.13 -15.69 -10.99
CA ASN A 38 -14.17 -15.32 -10.03
C ASN A 38 -14.39 -13.81 -9.92
N ARG A 39 -13.84 -13.01 -10.83
CA ARG A 39 -13.99 -11.54 -10.89
C ARG A 39 -13.50 -10.82 -9.62
N ILE A 40 -12.52 -11.41 -8.93
CA ILE A 40 -11.77 -10.76 -7.86
C ILE A 40 -10.66 -9.97 -8.54
N ASN A 41 -10.73 -8.64 -8.42
CA ASN A 41 -9.87 -7.72 -9.18
C ASN A 41 -8.81 -7.02 -8.31
N TYR A 42 -8.84 -7.21 -6.99
CA TYR A 42 -7.99 -6.49 -6.05
C TYR A 42 -6.99 -7.41 -5.35
N ILE A 43 -5.76 -6.91 -5.23
CA ILE A 43 -4.70 -7.48 -4.41
C ILE A 43 -4.41 -6.52 -3.25
N ASP A 44 -4.38 -7.05 -2.03
CA ASP A 44 -3.90 -6.36 -0.84
C ASP A 44 -2.52 -6.90 -0.45
N THR A 45 -1.50 -6.04 -0.54
CA THR A 45 -0.11 -6.35 -0.21
C THR A 45 0.48 -5.27 0.69
N ALA A 46 1.76 -5.38 1.04
CA ALA A 46 2.52 -4.36 1.75
C ALA A 46 4.02 -4.55 1.52
N ALA A 47 4.79 -3.47 1.65
CA ALA A 47 6.26 -3.52 1.57
C ALA A 47 6.88 -4.44 2.65
N ASN A 48 6.21 -4.62 3.79
CA ASN A 48 6.70 -5.47 4.88
C ASN A 48 6.23 -6.93 4.81
N TYR A 49 5.44 -7.31 3.80
CA TYR A 49 5.04 -8.70 3.58
C TYR A 49 6.15 -9.50 2.90
N GLY A 50 7.36 -9.51 3.46
CA GLY A 50 8.52 -10.24 2.91
C GLY A 50 8.74 -9.95 1.42
N ASP A 51 8.72 -10.99 0.58
CA ASP A 51 8.86 -10.83 -0.88
C ASP A 51 7.51 -10.74 -1.63
N ALA A 52 6.38 -10.49 -0.96
CA ALA A 52 5.05 -10.58 -1.59
C ALA A 52 4.95 -9.70 -2.84
N GLU A 53 5.41 -8.44 -2.74
CA GLU A 53 5.43 -7.53 -3.88
C GLU A 53 6.26 -8.06 -5.05
N LYS A 54 7.45 -8.61 -4.79
CA LYS A 54 8.31 -9.21 -5.84
C LYS A 54 7.67 -10.43 -6.47
N VAL A 55 6.97 -11.25 -5.68
CA VAL A 55 6.27 -12.44 -6.17
C VAL A 55 5.10 -12.03 -7.07
N ILE A 56 4.32 -11.02 -6.66
CA ILE A 56 3.24 -10.44 -7.47
C ILE A 56 3.80 -9.84 -8.76
N GLY A 57 4.87 -9.05 -8.70
CA GLY A 57 5.49 -8.43 -9.88
C GLY A 57 6.19 -9.43 -10.83
N ARG A 58 6.47 -10.66 -10.38
CA ARG A 58 6.96 -11.75 -11.24
C ARG A 58 5.83 -12.60 -11.82
N SER A 59 4.63 -12.56 -11.23
CA SER A 59 3.46 -13.28 -11.73
C SER A 59 3.09 -12.81 -13.13
N LYS A 60 2.61 -13.75 -13.96
CA LYS A 60 2.07 -13.44 -15.29
C LYS A 60 0.75 -12.66 -15.23
N LEU A 61 0.06 -12.71 -14.09
CA LEU A 61 -1.26 -12.15 -13.88
C LEU A 61 -1.27 -10.94 -12.95
N GLY A 62 -0.18 -10.69 -12.21
CA GLY A 62 -0.11 -9.62 -11.20
C GLY A 62 -0.52 -8.24 -11.73
N SER A 63 -0.10 -7.88 -12.95
CA SER A 63 -0.45 -6.61 -13.60
C SER A 63 -1.90 -6.47 -14.04
N GLN A 64 -2.71 -7.52 -13.93
CA GLN A 64 -4.14 -7.50 -14.25
C GLN A 64 -5.03 -7.14 -13.05
N PHE A 65 -4.41 -6.89 -11.89
CA PHE A 65 -5.11 -6.54 -10.65
C PHE A 65 -4.93 -5.08 -10.30
N ASN A 66 -5.93 -4.54 -9.62
CA ASN A 66 -5.84 -3.29 -8.90
C ASN A 66 -5.07 -3.54 -7.60
N ILE A 67 -3.88 -2.96 -7.48
CA ILE A 67 -2.99 -3.24 -6.36
C ILE A 67 -3.16 -2.17 -5.27
N VAL A 68 -3.46 -2.64 -4.07
CA VAL A 68 -3.39 -1.89 -2.81
C VAL A 68 -2.11 -2.31 -2.10
N SER A 69 -1.16 -1.39 -1.92
CA SER A 69 0.03 -1.62 -1.08
C SER A 69 0.02 -0.72 0.14
N LYS A 70 1.01 -0.91 1.01
CA LYS A 70 1.19 -0.15 2.25
C LYS A 70 2.66 0.22 2.37
N ILE A 71 2.93 1.50 2.67
CA ILE A 71 4.29 1.93 2.99
C ILE A 71 4.78 1.23 4.26
N PRO A 72 6.09 1.00 4.41
CA PRO A 72 6.65 0.48 5.64
C PRO A 72 6.31 1.37 6.85
N ALA A 73 6.42 0.82 8.05
CA ALA A 73 6.31 1.62 9.26
C ALA A 73 7.42 2.68 9.28
N LEU A 74 7.13 3.84 9.87
CA LEU A 74 8.13 4.89 10.01
C LEU A 74 9.35 4.39 10.80
N PRO A 75 10.58 4.69 10.36
CA PRO A 75 11.78 4.35 11.12
C PRO A 75 11.71 4.97 12.52
N GLU A 76 12.23 4.26 13.53
CA GLU A 76 12.29 4.81 14.90
C GLU A 76 13.17 6.06 14.98
N SER A 77 14.16 6.18 14.09
CA SER A 77 15.01 7.36 13.93
C SER A 77 14.31 8.58 13.31
N GLY A 78 13.05 8.45 12.92
CA GLY A 78 12.28 9.47 12.22
C GLY A 78 12.39 9.40 10.69
N LEU A 79 11.68 10.32 10.01
CA LEU A 79 11.71 10.44 8.55
C LEU A 79 13.00 11.09 8.08
N THR A 80 13.74 10.40 7.22
CA THR A 80 14.81 11.01 6.44
C THR A 80 14.25 11.63 5.17
N GLN A 81 14.91 12.67 4.66
CA GLN A 81 14.55 13.26 3.36
C GLN A 81 14.51 12.17 2.27
N GLY A 82 13.43 12.14 1.49
CA GLY A 82 13.24 11.18 0.40
C GLY A 82 12.84 9.76 0.83
N TRP A 83 12.66 9.49 2.13
CA TRP A 83 12.27 8.15 2.61
C TRP A 83 10.95 7.68 1.98
N PHE A 84 9.98 8.59 1.85
CA PHE A 84 8.67 8.26 1.26
C PHE A 84 8.82 7.85 -0.20
N ASP A 85 9.50 8.67 -1.01
CA ASP A 85 9.72 8.40 -2.43
C ASP A 85 10.48 7.09 -2.64
N GLN A 86 11.55 6.87 -1.86
CA GLN A 86 12.31 5.62 -1.90
C GLN A 86 11.43 4.41 -1.56
N SER A 87 10.55 4.53 -0.57
CA SER A 87 9.63 3.46 -0.16
C SER A 87 8.58 3.16 -1.24
N LEU A 88 8.03 4.22 -1.86
CA LEU A 88 7.08 4.09 -2.96
C LEU A 88 7.75 3.48 -4.20
N ASP A 89 8.90 4.00 -4.61
CA ASP A 89 9.65 3.53 -5.78
C ASP A 89 10.10 2.07 -5.61
N ALA A 90 10.51 1.67 -4.41
CA ALA A 90 10.81 0.29 -4.10
C ALA A 90 9.58 -0.62 -4.31
N SER A 91 8.40 -0.18 -3.84
CA SER A 91 7.15 -0.94 -3.99
C SER A 91 6.76 -1.08 -5.47
N LEU A 92 6.79 0.03 -6.22
CA LEU A 92 6.51 0.06 -7.66
C LEU A 92 7.49 -0.84 -8.45
N THR A 93 8.78 -0.79 -8.11
CA THR A 93 9.80 -1.64 -8.72
C THR A 93 9.57 -3.12 -8.43
N ASN A 94 9.27 -3.48 -7.18
CA ASN A 94 8.99 -4.87 -6.79
C ASN A 94 7.76 -5.41 -7.51
N LEU A 95 6.68 -4.61 -7.57
CA LEU A 95 5.42 -4.94 -8.21
C LEU A 95 5.48 -4.87 -9.75
N LYS A 96 6.57 -4.30 -10.30
CA LYS A 96 6.75 -4.02 -11.73
C LYS A 96 5.58 -3.24 -12.33
N CYS A 97 5.11 -2.23 -11.62
CA CYS A 97 4.06 -1.33 -12.06
C CYS A 97 4.49 0.13 -11.95
N THR A 98 3.84 1.01 -12.70
CA THR A 98 4.02 2.46 -12.60
C THR A 98 3.04 3.10 -11.62
N THR A 99 2.01 2.36 -11.21
CA THR A 99 0.90 2.84 -10.39
C THR A 99 0.39 1.80 -9.42
N LEU A 100 -0.20 2.31 -8.34
CA LEU A 100 -1.03 1.55 -7.41
C LEU A 100 -2.44 2.11 -7.46
N ASP A 101 -3.43 1.23 -7.31
CA ASP A 101 -4.82 1.65 -7.10
C ASP A 101 -4.95 2.35 -5.75
N SER A 102 -4.24 1.87 -4.72
CA SER A 102 -4.14 2.56 -3.43
C SER A 102 -2.83 2.29 -2.69
N LEU A 103 -2.46 3.25 -1.83
CA LEU A 103 -1.34 3.16 -0.88
C LEU A 103 -1.82 3.62 0.48
N LEU A 104 -1.57 2.77 1.48
CA LEU A 104 -1.98 2.99 2.85
C LEU A 104 -0.74 3.15 3.74
N VAL A 105 -0.90 3.78 4.90
CA VAL A 105 0.13 3.64 5.96
C VAL A 105 -0.12 2.33 6.68
N HIS A 106 0.93 1.56 6.89
CA HIS A 106 0.81 0.26 7.53
C HIS A 106 0.38 0.36 9.00
N LYS A 107 0.85 1.40 9.71
CA LYS A 107 0.46 1.70 11.09
C LYS A 107 -0.20 3.07 11.14
N ALA A 108 -1.47 3.13 11.52
CA ALA A 108 -2.17 4.41 11.65
C ALA A 108 -1.49 5.34 12.68
N ASP A 109 -0.89 4.75 13.72
CA ASP A 109 -0.16 5.49 14.77
C ASP A 109 1.05 6.26 14.24
N ASP A 110 1.59 5.90 13.07
CA ASP A 110 2.68 6.66 12.44
C ASP A 110 2.22 8.07 12.03
N LEU A 111 0.92 8.28 11.78
CA LEU A 111 0.36 9.62 11.56
C LEU A 111 0.27 10.46 12.84
N LEU A 112 0.38 9.84 14.02
CA LEU A 112 0.32 10.51 15.32
C LEU A 112 1.71 10.92 15.83
N ARG A 113 2.77 10.47 15.15
CA ARG A 113 4.16 10.81 15.48
C ARG A 113 4.48 12.25 15.06
N PRO A 114 5.58 12.85 15.58
CA PRO A 114 6.02 14.18 15.17
C PRO A 114 6.15 14.34 13.65
N GLU A 115 6.53 13.28 12.94
CA GLU A 115 6.71 13.26 11.49
C GLU A 115 5.42 12.95 10.70
N GLY A 116 4.29 12.78 11.39
CA GLY A 116 3.01 12.39 10.78
C GLY A 116 2.45 13.41 9.79
N ILE A 117 2.72 14.71 10.01
CA ILE A 117 2.36 15.79 9.07
C ILE A 117 3.15 15.65 7.78
N ASP A 118 4.46 15.44 7.86
CA ASP A 118 5.32 15.28 6.68
C ASP A 118 4.92 14.04 5.88
N LEU A 119 4.60 12.95 6.58
CA LEU A 119 4.11 11.72 5.96
C LEU A 119 2.77 11.95 5.23
N TRP A 120 1.85 12.66 5.88
CA TRP A 120 0.54 12.98 5.30
C TRP A 120 0.67 13.89 4.07
N SER A 121 1.52 14.91 4.14
CA SER A 121 1.82 15.80 3.02
C SER A 121 2.41 15.03 1.85
N ALA A 122 3.38 14.15 2.07
CA ALA A 122 3.96 13.31 1.02
C ALA A 122 2.92 12.39 0.36
N LEU A 123 2.00 11.81 1.14
CA LEU A 123 0.88 11.02 0.60
C LEU A 123 -0.05 11.86 -0.29
N LEU A 124 -0.37 13.09 0.12
CA LEU A 124 -1.22 14.00 -0.66
C LEU A 124 -0.53 14.50 -1.93
N GLU A 125 0.75 14.84 -1.85
CA GLU A 125 1.55 15.24 -3.01
C GLU A 125 1.66 14.12 -4.03
N SER A 126 1.93 12.89 -3.57
CA SER A 126 1.98 11.70 -4.42
C SER A 126 0.65 11.45 -5.13
N LYS A 127 -0.47 11.64 -4.42
CA LYS A 127 -1.81 11.56 -5.02
C LYS A 127 -2.04 12.62 -6.09
N LYS A 128 -1.75 13.89 -5.79
CA LYS A 128 -1.88 14.99 -6.77
C LYS A 128 -1.06 14.72 -8.03
N ALA A 129 0.17 14.21 -7.86
CA ALA A 129 1.06 13.92 -8.97
C ALA A 129 0.47 12.92 -9.99
N GLY A 130 -0.37 11.97 -9.56
CA GLY A 130 -1.02 11.04 -10.49
C GLY A 130 -2.48 11.26 -10.78
N GLU A 131 -3.06 12.38 -10.34
CA GLU A 131 -4.32 12.89 -10.89
C GLU A 131 -4.08 13.64 -12.21
N GLY A 132 -2.90 14.24 -12.41
CA GLY A 132 -2.52 15.00 -13.62
C GLY A 132 -1.79 14.19 -14.70
N GLU A 133 -1.03 13.15 -14.30
CA GLU A 133 -0.48 12.14 -15.21
C GLU A 133 -1.21 10.84 -14.93
N LYS A 134 -1.48 10.00 -15.94
CA LYS A 134 -2.12 8.67 -15.77
C LYS A 134 -1.40 7.72 -14.80
N ASN A 135 -0.32 8.17 -14.14
CA ASN A 135 0.47 7.39 -13.25
C ASN A 135 0.83 8.13 -11.95
N ARG A 136 0.05 7.94 -10.88
CA ARG A 136 0.48 7.93 -9.46
C ARG A 136 -0.73 8.01 -8.50
N LEU A 137 -1.14 6.84 -8.03
CA LEU A 137 -1.63 6.62 -6.67
C LEU A 137 -2.92 7.35 -6.19
N PHE A 138 -3.96 6.59 -5.85
CA PHE A 138 -5.08 7.11 -5.02
C PHE A 138 -4.92 6.70 -3.54
N CYS A 139 -4.50 7.64 -2.68
CA CYS A 139 -4.56 7.42 -1.23
C CYS A 139 -6.00 7.60 -0.72
N LEU A 140 -6.55 6.57 -0.06
CA LEU A 140 -7.79 6.66 0.71
C LEU A 140 -7.52 6.23 2.15
N TYR A 141 -7.41 7.21 3.04
CA TYR A 141 -7.88 6.97 4.40
C TYR A 141 -9.40 6.99 4.40
N SER A 142 -10.01 5.89 4.82
CA SER A 142 -11.46 5.78 4.89
C SER A 142 -12.03 6.87 5.82
N ARG A 143 -13.25 7.32 5.54
CA ARG A 143 -13.99 8.31 6.34
C ARG A 143 -14.05 7.97 7.84
N ALA A 144 -13.81 6.72 8.23
CA ALA A 144 -13.76 6.29 9.62
C ALA A 144 -12.61 6.94 10.43
N ASN A 145 -11.54 7.41 9.78
CA ASN A 145 -10.43 8.13 10.43
C ASN A 145 -10.58 9.66 10.44
N LYS A 146 -11.75 10.22 10.08
CA LYS A 146 -12.01 11.68 10.18
C LYS A 146 -11.75 12.25 11.57
N ALA A 147 -11.83 11.43 12.63
CA ALA A 147 -11.50 11.85 14.00
C ALA A 147 -9.99 11.96 14.23
N ILE A 148 -9.18 11.06 13.66
CA ILE A 148 -7.71 11.11 13.72
C ILE A 148 -7.22 12.32 12.92
N THR A 149 -7.73 12.51 11.70
CA THR A 149 -7.32 13.66 10.90
C THR A 149 -7.78 14.99 11.51
N ARG A 150 -8.96 15.03 12.16
CA ARG A 150 -9.40 16.23 12.89
C ARG A 150 -8.58 16.52 14.15
N ASN A 151 -8.26 15.52 14.97
CA ASN A 151 -7.55 15.77 16.22
C ASN A 151 -6.05 16.07 16.01
N VAL A 152 -5.46 15.59 14.92
CA VAL A 152 -4.03 15.80 14.62
C VAL A 152 -3.80 17.06 13.78
N PHE A 153 -4.68 17.39 12.82
CA PHE A 153 -4.36 18.38 11.77
C PHE A 153 -5.19 19.69 11.81
N THR A 154 -6.01 19.96 12.84
CA THR A 154 -6.98 21.10 12.81
C THR A 154 -6.54 22.43 13.44
N LYS A 155 -5.27 22.66 13.76
CA LYS A 155 -4.87 23.99 14.28
C LYS A 155 -3.75 24.73 13.55
N SER A 156 -3.07 24.13 12.57
CA SER A 156 -1.92 24.80 11.97
C SER A 156 -1.66 24.53 10.49
N ASP A 157 -2.45 23.70 9.80
CA ASP A 157 -2.08 23.26 8.45
C ASP A 157 -3.13 23.63 7.37
N PRO A 158 -2.84 24.61 6.49
CA PRO A 158 -3.75 25.05 5.43
C PRO A 158 -4.04 23.96 4.38
N VAL A 159 -3.15 22.97 4.21
CA VAL A 159 -3.31 21.88 3.23
C VAL A 159 -4.52 21.00 3.56
N SER A 160 -4.90 20.88 4.83
CA SER A 160 -6.00 20.02 5.28
C SER A 160 -7.40 20.49 4.83
N SER A 161 -7.56 21.79 4.53
CA SER A 161 -8.87 22.40 4.25
C SER A 161 -9.45 22.08 2.87
N GLU A 162 -8.61 21.69 1.90
CA GLU A 162 -9.05 21.29 0.55
C GLU A 162 -9.49 19.82 0.46
N PHE A 163 -9.24 19.02 1.51
CA PHE A 163 -9.40 17.55 1.47
C PHE A 163 -10.46 16.99 2.44
N ILE A 164 -11.23 17.84 3.13
CA ILE A 164 -12.27 17.45 4.13
C ILE A 164 -13.67 17.32 3.54
#